data_AF-A0A351C914-F1
#
_entry.id   AF-A0A351C914-F1
#
_cell.length_a   1.000
_cell.length_b   1.000
_cell.length_c   1.000
_cell.angle_alpha   90.00
_cell.angle_beta   90.00
_cell.angle_gamma   90.00
#
_symmetry.space_group_name_H-M   'P 1'
#
loop_
_entity.id
_entity.type
_entity.pdbx_description
1 polymer ?
#
loop_
_entity_poly.entity_id
_entity_poly.type
_entity_poly.pdbx_seq_one_letter_code
_entity_poly.pdbx_strand_id
1 'polypeptide(L)'
;NIGLMADAGVTVAIRSGETENVRNLAFNAGFAAAYGMGKEAALKAVTLGPAQIFGIDADYGSIEVGKKANLFLSDGDPFETSTNILALFIDGFNVPIESRHLDLYQEFLNRDEGRLQPVEVLPADH
;
A
#
# COMPACT_ATOMS: atom_id res chain seq x y z
N ASN A 1 22.05 11.36 -6.16
CA ASN A 1 21.10 11.63 -5.07
C ASN A 1 19.80 12.05 -5.73
N ILE A 2 18.70 11.32 -5.50
CA ILE A 2 17.42 11.53 -6.19
C ILE A 2 16.71 12.82 -5.73
N GLY A 3 16.90 13.24 -4.47
CA GLY A 3 16.37 14.50 -3.95
C GLY A 3 16.94 15.71 -4.68
N LEU A 4 18.28 15.75 -4.85
CA LEU A 4 18.95 16.83 -5.60
C LEU A 4 18.51 16.92 -7.07
N MET A 5 18.16 15.80 -7.69
CA MET A 5 17.66 15.78 -9.06
C MET A 5 16.23 16.34 -9.14
N ALA A 6 15.38 15.97 -8.18
CA ALA A 6 14.04 16.52 -8.07
C ALA A 6 14.08 18.05 -7.83
N ASP A 7 14.96 18.52 -6.94
CA ASP A 7 15.17 19.95 -6.67
C ASP A 7 15.67 20.70 -7.92
N ALA A 8 16.47 20.04 -8.76
CA ALA A 8 16.93 20.58 -10.04
C ALA A 8 15.87 20.54 -11.16
N GLY A 9 14.63 20.12 -10.85
CA GLY A 9 13.52 20.06 -11.80
C GLY A 9 13.55 18.85 -12.74
N VAL A 10 14.39 17.85 -12.46
CA VAL A 10 14.44 16.60 -13.24
C VAL A 10 13.29 15.69 -12.83
N THR A 11 12.54 15.17 -13.80
CA THR A 11 11.54 14.12 -13.55
C THR A 11 12.25 12.84 -13.11
N VAL A 12 11.88 12.34 -11.94
CA VAL A 12 12.47 11.14 -11.34
C VAL A 12 11.39 10.09 -11.04
N ALA A 13 11.79 8.83 -11.04
CA ALA A 13 10.96 7.72 -10.56
C ALA A 13 11.76 6.79 -9.65
N ILE A 14 11.08 6.25 -8.64
CA ILE A 14 11.60 5.19 -7.78
C ILE A 14 11.07 3.86 -8.30
N ARG A 15 11.95 2.84 -8.37
CA ARG A 15 11.61 1.46 -8.76
C ARG A 15 12.13 0.47 -7.73
N SER A 16 11.48 -0.68 -7.59
CA SER A 16 11.91 -1.76 -6.68
C SER A 16 13.18 -2.49 -7.14
N GLY A 17 13.59 -2.33 -8.40
CA GLY A 17 14.77 -3.02 -8.96
C GLY A 17 14.47 -4.46 -9.40
N GLU A 18 13.62 -5.17 -8.65
CA GLU A 18 13.25 -6.58 -8.82
C GLU A 18 11.73 -6.79 -8.81
N THR A 19 11.26 -7.82 -9.52
CA THR A 19 9.84 -8.19 -9.62
C THR A 19 9.31 -8.81 -8.32
N GLU A 20 10.16 -9.53 -7.59
CA GLU A 20 9.78 -10.26 -6.37
C GLU A 20 9.50 -9.34 -5.18
N ASN A 21 10.01 -8.11 -5.25
CA ASN A 21 10.01 -7.13 -4.16
C ASN A 21 9.22 -5.86 -4.51
N VAL A 22 8.34 -5.90 -5.51
CA VAL A 22 7.49 -4.74 -5.90
C VAL A 22 6.63 -4.25 -4.73
N ARG A 23 6.24 -5.16 -3.82
CA ARG A 23 5.51 -4.81 -2.58
C ARG A 23 6.26 -3.81 -1.69
N ASN A 24 7.58 -3.70 -1.83
CA ASN A 24 8.41 -2.81 -1.03
C ASN A 24 8.54 -1.39 -1.63
N LEU A 25 7.93 -1.12 -2.79
CA LEU A 25 8.09 0.16 -3.47
C LEU A 25 7.66 1.36 -2.60
N ALA A 26 6.57 1.22 -1.84
CA ALA A 26 6.11 2.24 -0.91
C ALA A 26 7.15 2.52 0.20
N PHE A 27 7.79 1.47 0.73
CA PHE A 27 8.87 1.63 1.72
C PHE A 27 10.08 2.35 1.13
N ASN A 28 10.47 2.03 -0.11
CA ASN A 28 11.57 2.71 -0.79
C ASN A 28 11.29 4.21 -0.96
N ALA A 29 10.04 4.57 -1.28
CA ALA A 29 9.60 5.96 -1.34
C ALA A 29 9.62 6.63 0.03
N GLY A 30 9.12 5.95 1.07
CA GLY A 30 9.20 6.41 2.45
C GLY A 30 10.63 6.68 2.92
N PHE A 31 11.57 5.78 2.58
CA PHE A 31 12.99 6.01 2.83
C PHE A 31 13.49 7.25 2.08
N ALA A 32 13.21 7.38 0.78
CA ALA A 32 13.62 8.57 0.03
C ALA A 32 13.09 9.87 0.66
N ALA A 33 11.83 9.88 1.11
CA ALA A 33 11.23 10.99 1.82
C ALA A 33 12.00 11.34 3.10
N ALA A 34 12.31 10.34 3.93
CA ALA A 34 13.03 10.51 5.20
C ALA A 34 14.49 10.97 5.02
N TYR A 35 15.14 10.59 3.91
CA TYR A 35 16.53 10.95 3.60
C TYR A 35 16.67 12.25 2.78
N GLY A 36 15.66 13.13 2.82
CA GLY A 36 15.77 14.50 2.33
C GLY A 36 15.07 14.78 0.99
N MET A 37 14.37 13.81 0.40
CA MET A 37 13.51 14.08 -0.76
C MET A 37 12.20 14.78 -0.37
N GLY A 38 11.73 14.58 0.87
CA GLY A 38 10.42 15.03 1.31
C GLY A 38 9.27 14.13 0.81
N LYS A 39 8.16 14.13 1.57
CA LYS A 39 7.03 13.22 1.35
C LYS A 39 6.35 13.43 -0.02
N GLU A 40 6.10 14.69 -0.38
CA GLU A 40 5.39 15.02 -1.63
C GLU A 40 6.20 14.62 -2.87
N ALA A 41 7.49 14.94 -2.91
CA ALA A 41 8.34 14.55 -4.02
C ALA A 41 8.54 13.02 -4.09
N ALA A 42 8.65 12.34 -2.95
CA ALA A 42 8.69 10.88 -2.91
C ALA A 42 7.39 10.25 -3.44
N LEU A 43 6.22 10.79 -3.08
CA LEU A 43 4.93 10.36 -3.59
C LEU A 43 4.86 10.56 -5.10
N LYS A 44 5.23 11.75 -5.57
CA LYS A 44 5.32 12.06 -7.00
C LYS A 44 6.24 11.09 -7.73
N ALA A 45 7.37 10.69 -7.15
CA ALA A 45 8.32 9.76 -7.74
C ALA A 45 7.82 8.31 -7.85
N VAL A 46 6.70 7.96 -7.21
CA VAL A 46 6.04 6.65 -7.38
C VAL A 46 4.67 6.74 -8.07
N THR A 47 4.19 7.95 -8.37
CA THR A 47 2.90 8.18 -9.07
C THR A 47 3.09 8.92 -10.39
N LEU A 48 3.20 10.25 -10.37
CA LEU A 48 3.24 11.10 -11.56
C LEU A 48 4.58 11.00 -12.31
N GLY A 49 5.70 10.88 -11.60
CA GLY A 49 7.03 10.74 -12.16
C GLY A 49 7.15 9.58 -13.16
N PRO A 50 6.84 8.32 -12.78
CA PRO A 50 6.85 7.20 -13.72
C PRO A 50 5.81 7.36 -14.84
N ALA A 51 4.63 7.94 -14.58
CA ALA A 51 3.64 8.20 -15.63
C ALA A 51 4.18 9.17 -16.70
N GLN A 52 4.88 10.23 -16.29
CA GLN A 52 5.53 11.19 -17.19
C GLN A 52 6.68 10.55 -17.98
N ILE A 53 7.50 9.72 -17.31
CA ILE A 53 8.61 9.01 -17.97
C ILE A 53 8.10 8.06 -19.05
N PHE A 54 6.95 7.41 -18.82
CA PHE A 54 6.32 6.52 -19.81
C PHE A 54 5.40 7.23 -20.80
N GLY A 55 5.16 8.53 -20.65
CA GLY A 55 4.27 9.30 -21.54
C GLY A 55 2.79 8.93 -21.41
N ILE A 56 2.36 8.48 -20.23
CA ILE A 56 0.98 8.06 -19.92
C ILE A 56 0.34 8.96 -18.83
N ASP A 57 0.96 10.10 -18.52
CA ASP A 57 0.51 11.04 -17.51
C ASP A 57 -0.80 11.75 -17.86
N ALA A 58 -1.24 11.69 -19.12
CA ALA A 58 -2.58 12.10 -19.53
C ALA A 58 -3.68 11.26 -18.84
N ASP A 59 -3.41 9.99 -18.55
CA ASP A 59 -4.38 9.04 -18.01
C ASP A 59 -4.08 8.63 -16.56
N TYR A 60 -2.82 8.72 -16.10
CA TYR A 60 -2.36 8.15 -14.83
C TYR A 60 -1.47 9.09 -14.01
N GLY A 61 -1.24 8.71 -12.75
CA GLY A 61 -0.21 9.29 -11.89
C GLY A 61 -0.66 10.49 -11.05
N SER A 62 -1.85 11.02 -11.25
CA SER A 62 -2.44 12.08 -10.41
C SER A 62 -3.97 11.99 -10.35
N ILE A 63 -4.56 12.68 -9.37
CA ILE A 63 -6.01 12.78 -9.19
C ILE A 63 -6.50 14.05 -9.89
N GLU A 64 -6.93 13.90 -11.14
CA GLU A 64 -7.42 14.99 -11.99
C GLU A 64 -8.64 14.54 -12.80
N VAL A 65 -9.52 15.48 -13.12
CA VAL A 65 -10.71 15.19 -13.94
C VAL A 65 -10.26 14.71 -15.33
N GLY A 66 -10.84 13.61 -15.78
CA GLY A 66 -10.53 12.98 -17.07
C GLY A 66 -9.50 11.86 -17.00
N LYS A 67 -8.77 11.71 -15.88
CA LYS A 67 -7.83 10.60 -15.66
C LYS A 67 -8.51 9.34 -15.17
N LYS A 68 -7.78 8.23 -15.21
CA LYS A 68 -8.21 6.95 -14.66
C LYS A 68 -8.37 7.04 -13.14
N ALA A 69 -9.50 6.56 -12.64
CA ALA A 69 -9.84 6.57 -11.23
C ALA A 69 -9.14 5.42 -10.47
N ASN A 70 -7.80 5.48 -10.45
CA ASN A 70 -6.92 4.62 -9.66
C ASN A 70 -6.51 5.36 -8.39
N LEU A 71 -7.09 4.96 -7.26
CA LEU A 71 -6.91 5.65 -5.99
C LEU A 71 -7.06 4.67 -4.84
N PHE A 72 -6.40 4.97 -3.72
CA PHE A 72 -6.57 4.25 -2.48
C PHE A 72 -6.80 5.26 -1.36
N LEU A 73 -7.50 4.83 -0.31
CA LEU A 73 -7.73 5.61 0.89
C LEU A 73 -6.94 4.98 2.02
N SER A 74 -6.24 5.78 2.81
CA SER A 74 -5.54 5.35 4.01
C SER A 74 -5.99 6.15 5.24
N ASP A 75 -5.83 5.57 6.43
CA ASP A 75 -6.12 6.25 7.72
C ASP A 75 -4.95 7.12 8.23
N GLY A 76 -3.86 7.19 7.47
CA GLY A 76 -2.63 7.92 7.80
C GLY A 76 -1.70 8.10 6.60
N ASP A 77 -0.42 8.39 6.89
CA ASP A 77 0.61 8.52 5.87
C ASP A 77 0.88 7.17 5.18
N PRO A 78 0.73 7.06 3.86
CA PRO A 78 0.93 5.80 3.14
C PRO A 78 2.37 5.24 3.20
N PHE A 79 3.34 6.01 3.67
CA PHE A 79 4.71 5.54 3.86
C PHE A 79 4.96 4.96 5.27
N GLU A 80 4.03 5.12 6.20
CA GLU A 80 4.14 4.57 7.55
C GLU A 80 3.64 3.13 7.60
N THR A 81 4.40 2.27 8.27
CA THR A 81 4.07 0.83 8.41
C THR A 81 2.81 0.57 9.22
N SER A 82 2.41 1.50 10.09
CA SER A 82 1.21 1.43 10.92
C SER A 82 -0.07 1.86 10.19
N THR A 83 0.05 2.46 9.02
CA THR A 83 -1.09 2.98 8.25
C THR A 83 -1.84 1.84 7.57
N ASN A 84 -3.16 1.87 7.67
CA ASN A 84 -4.05 0.92 7.02
C ASN A 84 -4.63 1.50 5.74
N ILE A 85 -4.79 0.65 4.72
CA ILE A 85 -5.55 0.99 3.52
C ILE A 85 -7.01 0.65 3.76
N LEU A 86 -7.88 1.67 3.71
CA LEU A 86 -9.31 1.58 3.98
C LEU A 86 -10.12 1.22 2.73
N ALA A 87 -9.67 1.66 1.54
CA ALA A 87 -10.34 1.38 0.28
C ALA A 87 -9.34 1.42 -0.89
N LEU A 88 -9.61 0.63 -1.93
CA LEU A 88 -8.84 0.59 -3.16
C LEU A 88 -9.81 0.68 -4.34
N PHE A 89 -9.54 1.61 -5.25
CA PHE A 89 -10.30 1.79 -6.47
C PHE A 89 -9.37 1.58 -7.67
N ILE A 90 -9.79 0.74 -8.60
CA ILE A 90 -9.10 0.49 -9.87
C ILE A 90 -10.09 0.75 -11.00
N ASP A 91 -9.76 1.67 -11.89
CA ASP A 91 -10.64 2.15 -12.97
C ASP A 91 -12.04 2.55 -12.48
N GLY A 92 -12.11 3.13 -11.28
CA GLY A 92 -13.36 3.56 -10.64
C GLY A 92 -14.14 2.46 -9.91
N PHE A 93 -13.71 1.20 -9.99
CA PHE A 93 -14.33 0.10 -9.26
C PHE A 93 -13.71 -0.06 -7.89
N ASN A 94 -14.53 -0.14 -6.84
CA ASN A 94 -14.08 -0.47 -5.49
C ASN A 94 -13.67 -1.95 -5.46
N VAL A 95 -12.39 -2.20 -5.21
CA VAL A 95 -11.79 -3.52 -5.13
C VAL A 95 -11.76 -3.95 -3.66
N PRO A 96 -12.33 -5.12 -3.31
CA PRO A 96 -12.25 -5.64 -1.96
C PRO A 96 -10.80 -5.80 -1.53
N ILE A 97 -10.44 -5.19 -0.39
CA ILE A 97 -9.15 -5.39 0.27
C ILE A 97 -9.28 -6.64 1.16
N GLU A 98 -9.69 -7.74 0.56
CA GLU A 98 -9.83 -9.02 1.23
C GLU A 98 -8.53 -9.79 1.05
N SER A 99 -7.92 -10.16 2.17
CA SER A 99 -6.80 -11.11 2.20
C SER A 99 -7.34 -12.43 2.72
N ARG A 100 -6.84 -13.56 2.23
CA ARG A 100 -7.16 -14.90 2.77
C ARG A 100 -6.97 -14.96 4.30
N HIS A 101 -6.08 -14.12 4.86
CA HIS A 101 -5.90 -13.98 6.30
C HIS A 101 -7.05 -13.27 7.00
N LEU A 102 -7.67 -12.29 6.34
CA LEU A 102 -8.88 -11.61 6.81
C LEU A 102 -10.06 -12.59 6.78
N ASP A 103 -10.20 -13.38 5.71
CA ASP A 103 -11.23 -14.42 5.60
C ASP A 103 -11.08 -15.47 6.70
N LEU A 104 -9.85 -15.95 6.92
CA LEU A 104 -9.55 -16.89 8.01
C LEU A 104 -9.79 -16.26 9.38
N TYR A 105 -9.41 -15.00 9.60
CA TYR A 105 -9.68 -14.29 10.86
C TYR A 105 -11.18 -14.13 11.12
N GLN A 106 -11.96 -13.78 10.10
CA GLN A 106 -13.43 -13.73 10.18
C GLN A 106 -14.04 -15.12 10.39
N GLU A 107 -13.49 -16.18 9.76
CA GLU A 107 -13.89 -17.57 10.00
C GLU A 107 -13.60 -18.01 11.45
N PHE A 108 -12.46 -17.60 12.04
CA PHE A 108 -12.12 -17.88 13.42
C PHE A 108 -13.00 -17.10 14.41
N LEU A 109 -13.22 -15.80 14.19
CA LEU A 109 -14.11 -15.00 15.03
C LEU A 109 -15.55 -15.52 15.01
N ASN A 110 -16.06 -15.89 13.84
CA ASN A 110 -17.42 -16.43 13.70
C ASN A 110 -17.54 -17.88 14.19
N ARG A 111 -16.43 -18.57 14.50
CA ARG A 111 -16.43 -19.92 15.08
C ARG A 111 -16.68 -19.93 16.60
N ASP A 112 -16.51 -18.80 17.29
CA ASP A 112 -16.51 -18.74 18.76
C ASP A 112 -17.79 -18.21 19.42
N GLU A 113 -18.90 -18.01 18.69
CA GLU A 113 -20.22 -17.89 19.34
C GLU A 113 -20.85 -19.26 19.67
N GLY A 114 -20.20 -20.37 19.31
CA GLY A 114 -20.85 -21.69 19.31
C GLY A 114 -20.19 -22.85 20.02
N ARG A 115 -18.91 -22.81 20.48
CA ARG A 115 -18.26 -24.08 20.88
C ARG A 115 -17.05 -24.06 21.81
N LEU A 116 -16.96 -23.13 22.76
CA LEU A 116 -16.10 -23.34 23.94
C LEU A 116 -16.78 -24.31 24.93
N GLN A 117 -16.79 -25.59 24.59
CA GLN A 117 -17.04 -26.63 25.60
C GLN A 117 -15.79 -26.69 26.49
N PRO A 118 -15.92 -26.60 27.83
CA PRO A 118 -14.78 -26.78 28.72
C PRO A 118 -14.17 -28.16 28.47
N VAL A 119 -12.88 -28.21 28.14
CA VAL A 119 -12.16 -29.48 28.05
C VAL A 119 -11.99 -29.99 29.48
N GLU A 120 -12.73 -31.05 29.82
CA GLU A 120 -12.60 -31.71 31.11
C GLU A 120 -11.21 -32.36 31.19
N VAL A 121 -10.36 -31.86 32.09
CA VAL A 121 -9.01 -32.38 32.30
C VAL A 121 -9.14 -33.71 33.04
N LEU A 122 -8.92 -34.82 32.32
CA LEU A 122 -8.83 -36.15 32.94
C LEU A 122 -7.63 -36.18 33.90
N PRO A 123 -7.78 -36.71 35.13
CA PRO A 123 -6.69 -36.81 36.07
C PRO A 123 -5.65 -37.81 35.55
N ALA A 124 -4.37 -37.43 35.63
CA ALA A 124 -3.25 -38.32 35.35
C ALA A 124 -3.11 -39.34 36.48
N ASP A 125 -3.41 -40.60 36.18
CA ASP A 125 -3.12 -41.75 37.02
C ASP A 125 -1.74 -42.33 36.66
N HIS A 126 -0.78 -42.14 37.57
CA HIS A 126 0.03 -43.18 38.23
C HIS A 126 1.07 -42.56 39.17
#